data_AF-A0A383BUV9-F1
#
_entry.id   AF-A0A383BUV9-F1
#
_cell.length_a   1.000
_cell.length_b   1.000
_cell.length_c   1.000
_cell.angle_alpha   90.00
_cell.angle_beta   90.00
_cell.angle_gamma   90.00
#
_symmetry.space_group_name_H-M   'P 1'
#
loop_
_entity.id
_entity.type
_entity.pdbx_description
1 polymer ?
#
loop_
_entity_poly.entity_id
_entity_poly.type
_entity_poly.pdbx_seq_one_letter_code
_entity_poly.pdbx_strand_id
1 'polypeptide(L)'
;TFSIGFEDIEDEAGSEFEFSDQVVEKFNTNHNKYIVKNEEVLPRLFEAVSNMAEPMVGQDAVAFYLLSEKVSRHVKVVLSGQGADEVFAGYFWYPRMAQEQGNEVERFAKHYVDRPHEEFLQTVMSTYHCPNHTNKWLTKEFNKSGAETFMDKVLRTDITRLIVDDPVKRVDNMTMAWGLEARVPFMDTDLVEWALKMPASLKMKGDGKFPLKKIARDLLPASVIDRKKGYFPMPALKYVQGE
;
A
#
# COMPACT_ATOMS: atom_id res chain seq x y z
N THR A 1 20.60 4.19 -2.29
CA THR A 1 19.15 4.41 -2.10
C THR A 1 18.60 5.06 -3.35
N PHE A 2 17.31 4.89 -3.62
CA PHE A 2 16.66 5.40 -4.82
C PHE A 2 15.35 6.04 -4.43
N SER A 3 15.05 7.20 -5.02
CA SER A 3 13.77 7.88 -4.86
C SER A 3 13.26 8.33 -6.23
N ILE A 4 11.96 8.19 -6.43
CA ILE A 4 11.26 8.73 -7.59
C ILE A 4 10.30 9.82 -7.13
N GLY A 5 10.15 10.84 -7.95
CA GLY A 5 9.12 11.86 -7.87
C GLY A 5 8.59 12.13 -9.26
N PHE A 6 7.50 12.88 -9.32
CA PHE A 6 6.83 13.34 -10.52
C PHE A 6 6.88 14.86 -10.55
N GLU A 7 6.71 15.44 -11.73
CA GLU A 7 6.54 16.89 -11.86
C GLU A 7 5.30 17.35 -11.08
N ASP A 8 5.46 18.45 -10.35
CA ASP A 8 4.38 19.11 -9.62
C ASP A 8 3.27 19.53 -10.61
N ILE A 9 2.01 19.47 -10.17
CA ILE A 9 0.87 20.03 -10.90
C ILE A 9 0.18 21.04 -10.00
N GLU A 10 0.16 22.30 -10.43
CA GLU A 10 -0.43 23.41 -9.67
C GLU A 10 0.09 23.44 -8.21
N ASP A 11 -0.80 23.24 -7.24
CA ASP A 11 -0.48 23.23 -5.81
C ASP A 11 -0.19 21.81 -5.25
N GLU A 12 -0.11 20.79 -6.10
CA GLU A 12 0.15 19.40 -5.71
C GLU A 12 1.60 19.00 -5.98
N ALA A 13 2.37 18.81 -4.90
CA ALA A 13 3.74 18.33 -4.96
C ALA A 13 3.79 16.87 -5.48
N GLY A 14 4.59 16.64 -6.52
CA GLY A 14 4.78 15.34 -7.17
C GLY A 14 5.86 14.48 -6.52
N SER A 15 6.54 14.95 -5.46
CA SER A 15 7.64 14.21 -4.83
C SER A 15 7.62 14.27 -3.30
N GLU A 16 8.22 13.26 -2.68
CA GLU A 16 8.46 13.22 -1.23
C GLU A 16 9.94 13.45 -0.88
N PHE A 17 10.70 14.15 -1.74
CA PHE A 17 12.16 14.24 -1.60
C PHE A 17 12.60 14.93 -0.31
N GLU A 18 11.83 15.88 0.20
CA GLU A 18 12.11 16.54 1.48
C GLU A 18 12.26 15.53 2.64
N PHE A 19 11.58 14.39 2.57
CA PHE A 19 11.68 13.34 3.59
C PHE A 19 12.82 12.37 3.29
N SER A 20 13.02 11.97 2.04
CA SER A 20 14.14 11.09 1.68
C SER A 20 15.49 11.75 1.92
N ASP A 21 15.59 13.06 1.71
CA ASP A 21 16.85 13.81 1.85
C ASP A 21 17.39 13.79 3.27
N GLN A 22 16.50 13.89 4.24
CA GLN A 22 16.85 13.77 5.66
C GLN A 22 17.39 12.37 6.00
N VAL A 23 16.86 11.32 5.36
CA VAL A 23 17.36 9.94 5.52
C VAL A 23 18.74 9.79 4.85
N VAL A 24 18.90 10.38 3.67
CA VAL A 24 20.18 10.36 2.92
C VAL A 24 21.27 11.09 3.69
N GLU A 25 20.98 12.27 4.22
CA GLU A 25 21.90 13.06 5.04
C GLU A 25 22.31 12.29 6.32
N LYS A 26 21.34 11.67 6.99
CA LYS A 26 21.57 10.90 8.22
C LYS A 26 22.50 9.70 8.01
N PHE A 27 22.33 8.96 6.92
CA PHE A 27 23.05 7.70 6.68
C PHE A 27 24.14 7.79 5.60
N ASN A 28 24.33 8.96 4.98
CA ASN A 28 25.29 9.22 3.92
C ASN A 28 25.27 8.16 2.80
N THR A 29 24.07 7.82 2.32
CA THR A 29 23.90 6.76 1.32
C THR A 29 24.25 7.26 -0.08
N ASN A 30 24.79 6.39 -0.94
CA ASN A 30 24.83 6.67 -2.38
C ASN A 30 23.40 6.76 -2.93
N HIS A 31 22.95 7.96 -3.27
CA HIS A 31 21.55 8.27 -3.54
C HIS A 31 21.31 8.70 -4.99
N ASN A 32 20.28 8.13 -5.62
CA ASN A 32 19.83 8.52 -6.94
C ASN A 32 18.37 9.01 -6.86
N LYS A 33 18.10 10.22 -7.36
CA LYS A 33 16.77 10.78 -7.48
C LYS A 33 16.35 10.84 -8.93
N TYR A 34 15.12 10.45 -9.21
CA TYR A 34 14.53 10.56 -10.53
C TYR A 34 13.26 11.39 -10.45
N ILE A 35 13.17 12.44 -11.28
CA ILE A 35 11.93 13.17 -11.51
C ILE A 35 11.40 12.68 -12.86
N VAL A 36 10.20 12.10 -12.87
CA VAL A 36 9.50 11.70 -14.08
C VAL A 36 8.60 12.84 -14.52
N LYS A 37 8.70 13.19 -15.80
CA LYS A 37 7.83 14.20 -16.37
C LYS A 37 6.42 13.68 -16.57
N ASN A 38 5.43 14.53 -16.41
CA ASN A 38 4.02 14.13 -16.54
C ASN A 38 3.69 13.61 -17.96
N GLU A 39 4.33 14.18 -18.99
CA GLU A 39 4.23 13.74 -20.39
C GLU A 39 4.75 12.31 -20.62
N GLU A 40 5.66 11.82 -19.77
CA GLU A 40 6.22 10.47 -19.88
C GLU A 40 5.33 9.42 -19.19
N VAL A 41 4.34 9.83 -18.39
CA VAL A 41 3.57 8.89 -17.57
C VAL A 41 2.48 8.17 -18.39
N LEU A 42 1.61 8.94 -19.05
CA LEU A 42 0.47 8.38 -19.80
C LEU A 42 0.89 7.42 -20.93
N PRO A 43 1.90 7.72 -21.77
CA PRO A 43 2.33 6.79 -22.81
C PRO A 43 2.81 5.43 -22.27
N ARG A 44 3.32 5.42 -21.03
CA ARG A 44 3.88 4.22 -20.37
C ARG A 44 2.84 3.43 -19.58
N LEU A 45 1.61 3.94 -19.45
CA LEU A 45 0.52 3.25 -18.76
C LEU A 45 0.26 1.86 -19.34
N PHE A 46 0.21 1.74 -20.66
CA PHE A 46 -0.03 0.46 -21.33
C PHE A 46 1.07 -0.55 -21.07
N GLU A 47 2.33 -0.11 -20.98
CA GLU A 47 3.46 -0.98 -20.66
C GLU A 47 3.34 -1.52 -19.23
N ALA A 48 3.01 -0.66 -18.26
CA ALA A 48 2.80 -1.08 -16.88
C ALA A 48 1.63 -2.08 -16.79
N VAL A 49 0.48 -1.79 -17.40
CA VAL A 49 -0.69 -2.68 -17.42
C VAL A 49 -0.37 -4.03 -18.06
N SER A 50 0.39 -4.04 -19.16
CA SER A 50 0.77 -5.27 -19.87
C SER A 50 1.71 -6.16 -19.05
N ASN A 51 2.38 -5.61 -18.03
CA ASN A 51 3.24 -6.34 -17.10
C ASN A 51 2.55 -6.69 -15.78
N MET A 52 1.26 -6.41 -15.62
CA MET A 52 0.49 -6.88 -14.47
C MET A 52 0.03 -8.32 -14.70
N ALA A 53 0.13 -9.16 -13.66
CA ALA A 53 -0.43 -10.51 -13.70
C ALA A 53 -1.97 -10.51 -13.84
N GLU A 54 -2.63 -9.48 -13.34
CA GLU A 54 -4.05 -9.20 -13.50
C GLU A 54 -4.29 -7.68 -13.41
N PRO A 55 -5.40 -7.13 -13.91
CA PRO A 55 -5.66 -5.69 -13.83
C PRO A 55 -5.68 -5.20 -12.37
N MET A 56 -4.80 -4.26 -12.04
CA MET A 56 -4.72 -3.62 -10.71
C MET A 56 -5.13 -2.16 -10.80
N VAL A 57 -5.93 -1.69 -9.84
CA VAL A 57 -6.36 -0.30 -9.77
C VAL A 57 -5.45 0.45 -8.78
N GLY A 58 -4.33 0.98 -9.29
CA GLY A 58 -3.38 1.73 -8.48
C GLY A 58 -2.42 2.55 -9.35
N GLN A 59 -2.44 3.87 -9.20
CA GLN A 59 -1.59 4.79 -9.97
C GLN A 59 -0.10 4.52 -9.70
N ASP A 60 0.23 4.21 -8.45
CA ASP A 60 1.55 3.84 -7.98
C ASP A 60 2.15 2.61 -8.68
N ALA A 61 1.35 1.73 -9.29
CA ALA A 61 1.88 0.64 -10.11
C ALA A 61 2.73 1.18 -11.27
N VAL A 62 2.26 2.25 -11.94
CA VAL A 62 3.00 2.90 -13.03
C VAL A 62 4.29 3.54 -12.49
N ALA A 63 4.24 4.13 -11.30
CA ALA A 63 5.46 4.66 -10.69
C ALA A 63 6.48 3.58 -10.34
N PHE A 64 6.05 2.43 -9.79
CA PHE A 64 6.95 1.32 -9.53
C PHE A 64 7.56 0.80 -10.83
N TYR A 65 6.79 0.74 -11.92
CA TYR A 65 7.29 0.34 -13.22
C TYR A 65 8.40 1.28 -13.71
N LEU A 66 8.14 2.59 -13.68
CA LEU A 66 9.09 3.62 -14.13
C LEU A 66 10.33 3.70 -13.25
N LEU A 67 10.17 3.61 -11.92
CA LEU A 67 11.29 3.57 -10.97
C LEU A 67 12.15 2.33 -11.23
N SER A 68 11.52 1.17 -11.42
CA SER A 68 12.23 -0.10 -11.63
C SER A 68 13.06 -0.10 -12.91
N GLU A 69 12.56 0.53 -13.98
CA GLU A 69 13.33 0.75 -15.21
C GLU A 69 14.67 1.47 -14.92
N LYS A 70 14.63 2.53 -14.10
CA LYS A 70 15.84 3.31 -13.79
C LYS A 70 16.75 2.54 -12.83
N VAL A 71 16.20 1.97 -11.77
CA VAL A 71 16.95 1.28 -10.70
C VAL A 71 17.63 0.02 -11.21
N SER A 72 16.98 -0.74 -12.09
CA SER A 72 17.51 -1.99 -12.65
C SER A 72 18.81 -1.83 -13.44
N ARG A 73 19.14 -0.59 -13.85
CA ARG A 73 20.40 -0.22 -14.52
C ARG A 73 21.57 -0.13 -13.55
N HIS A 74 21.31 0.01 -12.26
CA HIS A 74 22.32 0.17 -11.21
C HIS A 74 22.47 -1.09 -10.34
N VAL A 75 21.35 -1.73 -9.99
CA VAL A 75 21.32 -2.90 -9.12
C VAL A 75 20.27 -3.90 -9.59
N LYS A 76 20.37 -5.15 -9.12
CA LYS A 76 19.39 -6.21 -9.41
C LYS A 76 18.53 -6.62 -8.21
N VAL A 77 18.86 -6.11 -7.02
CA VAL A 77 18.11 -6.38 -5.79
C VAL A 77 17.90 -5.06 -5.02
N VAL A 78 16.68 -4.84 -4.54
CA VAL A 78 16.32 -3.72 -3.65
C VAL A 78 15.51 -4.19 -2.45
N LEU A 79 15.53 -3.40 -1.38
CA LEU A 79 14.66 -3.58 -0.21
C LEU A 79 13.54 -2.53 -0.26
N SER A 80 12.30 -2.98 -0.05
CA SER A 80 11.11 -2.15 -0.07
C SER A 80 10.35 -2.21 1.25
N GLY A 81 9.73 -1.11 1.65
CA GLY A 81 9.03 -0.97 2.94
C GLY A 81 7.62 -1.57 3.00
N GLN A 82 7.19 -2.28 1.96
CA GLN A 82 5.83 -2.79 1.78
C GLN A 82 5.56 -3.89 2.80
N GLY A 83 4.33 -3.94 3.29
CA GLY A 83 3.91 -4.79 4.40
C GLY A 83 3.93 -4.12 5.76
N ALA A 84 4.62 -2.99 5.92
CA ALA A 84 4.66 -2.30 7.21
C ALA A 84 3.27 -1.80 7.67
N ASP A 85 2.40 -1.39 6.74
CA ASP A 85 1.08 -0.86 7.07
C ASP A 85 0.12 -1.96 7.54
N GLU A 86 0.13 -3.10 6.87
CA GLU A 86 -0.69 -4.27 7.15
C GLU A 86 -0.26 -4.97 8.44
N VAL A 87 1.06 -5.14 8.59
CA VAL A 87 1.63 -5.86 9.73
C VAL A 87 1.57 -5.02 11.02
N PHE A 88 1.75 -3.70 10.93
CA PHE A 88 1.82 -2.79 12.09
C PHE A 88 0.68 -1.78 12.16
N ALA A 89 -0.44 -2.03 11.49
CA ALA A 89 -1.66 -1.22 11.55
C ALA A 89 -1.44 0.27 11.21
N GLY A 90 -0.90 0.56 10.02
CA GLY A 90 -0.55 1.90 9.57
C GLY A 90 -1.57 2.61 8.69
N TYR A 91 -2.65 1.94 8.29
CA TYR A 91 -3.72 2.58 7.54
C TYR A 91 -4.69 3.35 8.45
N PHE A 92 -5.18 4.49 7.93
CA PHE A 92 -6.06 5.39 8.67
C PHE A 92 -7.43 4.77 9.00
N TRP A 93 -7.85 3.73 8.27
CA TRP A 93 -9.13 3.06 8.50
C TRP A 93 -9.12 2.12 9.70
N TYR A 94 -7.97 1.59 10.13
CA TYR A 94 -7.91 0.70 11.29
C TYR A 94 -8.49 1.31 12.57
N PRO A 95 -8.06 2.52 13.03
CA PRO A 95 -8.67 3.14 14.20
C PRO A 95 -10.14 3.49 13.98
N ARG A 96 -10.57 3.80 12.74
CA ARG A 96 -11.98 4.07 12.42
C ARG A 96 -12.82 2.82 12.59
N MET A 97 -12.43 1.70 11.97
CA MET A 97 -13.08 0.39 12.11
C MET A 97 -13.14 -0.05 13.58
N ALA A 98 -12.06 0.15 14.35
CA ALA A 98 -11.99 -0.25 15.75
C ALA A 98 -13.02 0.48 16.64
N GLN A 99 -13.36 1.72 16.32
CA GLN A 99 -14.33 2.54 17.05
C GLN A 99 -15.79 2.25 16.68
N GLU A 100 -16.03 1.69 15.49
CA GLU A 100 -17.37 1.33 15.05
C GLU A 100 -17.96 0.21 15.90
N GLN A 101 -19.29 0.17 15.96
CA GLN A 101 -20.05 -0.83 16.71
C GLN A 101 -20.95 -1.62 15.78
N GLY A 102 -21.43 -2.78 16.22
CA GLY A 102 -22.32 -3.64 15.44
C GLY A 102 -21.59 -4.82 14.80
N ASN A 103 -22.14 -5.33 13.69
CA ASN A 103 -21.66 -6.54 13.03
C ASN A 103 -20.23 -6.35 12.50
N GLU A 104 -19.34 -7.31 12.78
CA GLU A 104 -17.93 -7.25 12.38
C GLU A 104 -17.74 -7.16 10.85
N VAL A 105 -18.50 -7.93 10.07
CA VAL A 105 -18.39 -7.95 8.60
C VAL A 105 -18.83 -6.62 8.02
N GLU A 106 -19.90 -6.01 8.56
CA GLU A 106 -20.39 -4.70 8.11
C GLU A 106 -19.37 -3.60 8.42
N ARG A 107 -18.81 -3.60 9.63
CA ARG A 107 -17.74 -2.67 10.04
C ARG A 107 -16.52 -2.75 9.13
N PHE A 108 -16.09 -3.96 8.78
CA PHE A 108 -14.97 -4.16 7.86
C PHE A 108 -15.33 -3.72 6.44
N ALA A 109 -16.46 -4.18 5.91
CA ALA A 109 -16.86 -3.96 4.52
C ALA A 109 -16.95 -2.48 4.17
N LYS A 110 -17.43 -1.64 5.09
CA LYS A 110 -17.59 -0.19 4.90
C LYS A 110 -16.31 0.56 4.51
N HIS A 111 -15.13 0.07 4.92
CA HIS A 111 -13.84 0.72 4.62
C HIS A 111 -12.96 -0.10 3.68
N TYR A 112 -13.41 -1.27 3.25
CA TYR A 112 -12.57 -2.22 2.52
C TYR A 112 -13.20 -2.70 1.19
N VAL A 113 -14.53 -2.78 1.12
CA VAL A 113 -15.23 -3.18 -0.10
C VAL A 113 -15.49 -1.93 -0.94
N ASP A 114 -15.07 -1.97 -2.22
CA ASP A 114 -15.21 -0.85 -3.18
C ASP A 114 -16.63 -0.31 -3.28
N ARG A 115 -17.61 -1.21 -3.45
CA ARG A 115 -19.04 -0.84 -3.58
C ARG A 115 -19.96 -1.83 -2.87
N PRO A 116 -21.07 -1.36 -2.27
CA PRO A 116 -22.13 -2.23 -1.77
C PRO A 116 -22.71 -3.13 -2.87
N HIS A 117 -23.26 -4.28 -2.47
CA HIS A 117 -23.81 -5.23 -3.44
C HIS A 117 -25.04 -4.66 -4.15
N GLU A 118 -25.84 -3.88 -3.44
CA GLU A 118 -27.01 -3.18 -3.97
C GLU A 118 -26.63 -2.19 -5.07
N GLU A 119 -25.47 -1.55 -4.95
CA GLU A 119 -24.92 -0.67 -5.99
C GLU A 119 -24.37 -1.49 -7.16
N PHE A 120 -23.64 -2.58 -6.90
CA PHE A 120 -23.17 -3.49 -7.95
C PHE A 120 -24.33 -3.95 -8.86
N LEU A 121 -25.46 -4.36 -8.29
CA LEU A 121 -26.63 -4.82 -9.05
C LEU A 121 -27.22 -3.73 -9.97
N GLN A 122 -27.02 -2.45 -9.65
CA GLN A 122 -27.45 -1.33 -10.50
C GLN A 122 -26.49 -1.07 -11.67
N THR A 123 -25.24 -1.53 -11.58
CA THR A 123 -24.19 -1.29 -12.58
C THR A 123 -24.08 -2.39 -13.64
N VAL A 124 -24.70 -3.55 -13.43
CA VAL A 124 -24.62 -4.70 -14.35
C VAL A 124 -26.01 -5.14 -14.82
N MET A 125 -26.09 -5.73 -16.02
CA MET A 125 -27.35 -6.26 -16.54
C MET A 125 -27.90 -7.37 -15.64
N SER A 126 -29.22 -7.52 -15.58
CA SER A 126 -29.89 -8.51 -14.72
C SER A 126 -29.45 -9.96 -14.96
N THR A 127 -29.02 -10.29 -16.18
CA THR A 127 -28.45 -11.62 -16.50
C THR A 127 -27.14 -11.92 -15.76
N TYR A 128 -26.45 -10.89 -15.25
CA TYR A 128 -25.21 -11.00 -14.48
C TYR A 128 -25.44 -10.77 -12.98
N HIS A 129 -26.70 -10.61 -12.53
CA HIS A 129 -27.01 -10.57 -11.11
C HIS A 129 -26.64 -11.90 -10.47
N CYS A 130 -25.96 -11.82 -9.33
CA CYS A 130 -25.50 -12.97 -8.57
C CYS A 130 -25.72 -12.72 -7.08
N PRO A 131 -25.71 -13.77 -6.23
CA PRO A 131 -25.71 -13.59 -4.79
C PRO A 131 -24.53 -12.73 -4.30
N ASN A 132 -24.63 -12.14 -3.11
CA ASN A 132 -23.55 -11.38 -2.49
C ASN A 132 -22.39 -12.30 -2.04
N HIS A 133 -21.54 -12.69 -3.01
CA HIS A 133 -20.40 -13.57 -2.79
C HIS A 133 -19.34 -12.94 -1.89
N THR A 134 -19.15 -11.63 -1.96
CA THR A 134 -18.22 -10.87 -1.11
C THR A 134 -18.59 -10.98 0.36
N ASN A 135 -19.85 -10.70 0.72
CA ASN A 135 -20.30 -10.80 2.11
C ASN A 135 -20.24 -12.25 2.62
N LYS A 136 -20.65 -13.22 1.79
CA LYS A 136 -20.54 -14.65 2.14
C LYS A 136 -19.10 -15.07 2.42
N TRP A 137 -18.16 -14.60 1.61
CA TRP A 137 -16.75 -14.88 1.79
C TRP A 137 -16.18 -14.18 3.03
N LEU A 138 -16.48 -12.90 3.25
CA LEU A 138 -16.05 -12.17 4.44
C LEU A 138 -16.56 -12.81 5.72
N THR A 139 -17.83 -13.22 5.74
CA THR A 139 -18.42 -13.94 6.89
C THR A 139 -17.66 -15.23 7.17
N LYS A 140 -17.34 -16.02 6.13
CA LYS A 140 -16.53 -17.22 6.28
C LYS A 140 -15.13 -16.90 6.82
N GLU A 141 -14.50 -15.85 6.33
CA GLU A 141 -13.16 -15.44 6.74
C GLU A 141 -13.13 -15.00 8.21
N PHE A 142 -14.08 -14.16 8.63
CA PHE A 142 -14.16 -13.64 10.00
C PHE A 142 -14.52 -14.72 11.04
N ASN A 143 -15.20 -15.79 10.61
CA ASN A 143 -15.53 -16.93 11.46
C ASN A 143 -14.38 -17.93 11.67
N LYS A 144 -13.23 -17.77 11.01
CA LYS A 144 -12.06 -18.63 11.26
C LYS A 144 -11.48 -18.39 12.66
N SER A 145 -11.04 -19.46 13.31
CA SER A 145 -10.31 -19.40 14.58
C SER A 145 -8.92 -18.77 14.45
N GLY A 146 -8.27 -18.49 15.58
CA GLY A 146 -6.91 -17.91 15.64
C GLY A 146 -6.86 -16.38 15.62
N ALA A 147 -8.02 -15.72 15.75
CA ALA A 147 -8.14 -14.29 15.96
C ALA A 147 -9.29 -14.02 16.93
N GLU A 148 -8.99 -13.51 18.12
CA GLU A 148 -9.96 -13.37 19.22
C GLU A 148 -10.74 -12.07 19.11
N THR A 149 -10.05 -10.96 18.84
CA THR A 149 -10.70 -9.65 18.72
C THR A 149 -11.08 -9.34 17.28
N PHE A 150 -12.04 -8.42 17.11
CA PHE A 150 -12.40 -7.88 15.80
C PHE A 150 -11.16 -7.40 15.03
N MET A 151 -10.27 -6.65 15.68
CA MET A 151 -9.08 -6.11 15.01
C MET A 151 -8.05 -7.19 14.67
N ASP A 152 -7.96 -8.28 15.44
CA ASP A 152 -7.10 -9.41 15.05
C ASP A 152 -7.63 -10.09 13.79
N LYS A 153 -8.96 -10.19 13.63
CA LYS A 153 -9.59 -10.71 12.41
C LYS A 153 -9.29 -9.81 11.21
N VAL A 154 -9.43 -8.49 11.38
CA VAL A 154 -9.10 -7.48 10.36
C VAL A 154 -7.63 -7.60 9.93
N LEU A 155 -6.68 -7.56 10.87
CA LEU A 155 -5.25 -7.62 10.55
C LEU A 155 -4.85 -8.96 9.93
N ARG A 156 -5.43 -10.07 10.39
CA ARG A 156 -5.24 -11.39 9.75
C ARG A 156 -5.75 -11.38 8.31
N THR A 157 -6.95 -10.84 8.07
CA THR A 157 -7.50 -10.73 6.72
C THR A 157 -6.58 -9.92 5.82
N ASP A 158 -6.09 -8.77 6.27
CA ASP A 158 -5.20 -7.91 5.46
C ASP A 158 -3.86 -8.59 5.13
N ILE A 159 -3.21 -9.22 6.11
CA ILE A 159 -1.94 -9.94 5.91
C ILE A 159 -2.09 -11.18 5.02
N THR A 160 -3.29 -11.75 4.91
CA THR A 160 -3.52 -12.95 4.09
C THR A 160 -4.20 -12.65 2.75
N ARG A 161 -4.68 -11.42 2.54
CA ARG A 161 -5.52 -11.03 1.39
C ARG A 161 -5.08 -9.70 0.81
N LEU A 162 -5.26 -8.60 1.55
CA LEU A 162 -4.88 -7.26 1.06
C LEU A 162 -3.49 -7.28 0.46
N ILE A 163 -2.53 -7.72 1.29
CA ILE A 163 -1.13 -7.61 0.96
C ILE A 163 -0.75 -8.45 -0.24
N VAL A 164 -1.29 -9.68 -0.30
CA VAL A 164 -1.03 -10.67 -1.34
C VAL A 164 -1.60 -10.20 -2.66
N ASP A 165 -2.79 -9.61 -2.62
CA ASP A 165 -3.52 -9.27 -3.84
C ASP A 165 -3.24 -7.87 -4.38
N ASP A 166 -2.68 -6.97 -3.56
CA ASP A 166 -2.40 -5.59 -3.97
C ASP A 166 -0.92 -5.17 -3.79
N PRO A 167 -0.43 -4.68 -2.63
CA PRO A 167 0.86 -4.01 -2.56
C PRO A 167 2.07 -4.88 -2.88
N VAL A 168 2.14 -6.16 -2.45
CA VAL A 168 3.31 -7.00 -2.80
C VAL A 168 3.26 -7.49 -4.23
N LYS A 169 2.06 -7.78 -4.76
CA LYS A 169 1.86 -8.17 -6.17
C LYS A 169 2.23 -7.03 -7.11
N ARG A 170 1.84 -5.80 -6.77
CA ARG A 170 2.22 -4.58 -7.50
C ARG A 170 3.73 -4.40 -7.52
N VAL A 171 4.39 -4.48 -6.37
CA VAL A 171 5.85 -4.35 -6.31
C VAL A 171 6.52 -5.44 -7.13
N ASP A 172 6.12 -6.70 -6.94
CA ASP A 172 6.70 -7.85 -7.64
C ASP A 172 6.56 -7.72 -9.16
N ASN A 173 5.33 -7.55 -9.67
CA ASN A 173 5.05 -7.42 -11.11
C ASN A 173 5.86 -6.27 -11.74
N MET A 174 5.82 -5.09 -11.11
CA MET A 174 6.39 -3.88 -11.69
C MET A 174 7.92 -3.87 -11.64
N THR A 175 8.53 -4.45 -10.58
CA THR A 175 9.99 -4.56 -10.51
C THR A 175 10.51 -5.68 -11.40
N MET A 176 9.80 -6.81 -11.47
CA MET A 176 10.19 -7.94 -12.31
C MET A 176 10.06 -7.64 -13.81
N ALA A 177 9.19 -6.71 -14.21
CA ALA A 177 9.14 -6.20 -15.58
C ALA A 177 10.49 -5.66 -16.09
N TRP A 178 11.39 -5.28 -15.18
CA TRP A 178 12.74 -4.79 -15.47
C TRP A 178 13.85 -5.68 -14.90
N GLY A 179 13.53 -6.93 -14.52
CA GLY A 179 14.48 -7.86 -13.92
C GLY A 179 15.10 -7.34 -12.62
N LEU A 180 14.31 -6.62 -11.82
CA LEU A 180 14.68 -6.09 -10.52
C LEU A 180 13.96 -6.89 -9.41
N GLU A 181 14.71 -7.59 -8.58
CA GLU A 181 14.17 -8.31 -7.42
C GLU A 181 13.92 -7.32 -6.28
N ALA A 182 12.67 -7.18 -5.83
CA ALA A 182 12.33 -6.40 -4.66
C ALA A 182 12.01 -7.32 -3.48
N ARG A 183 12.82 -7.23 -2.42
CA ARG A 183 12.56 -7.92 -1.16
C ARG A 183 11.78 -7.00 -0.23
N VAL A 184 10.86 -7.57 0.52
CA VAL A 184 9.97 -6.86 1.44
C VAL A 184 10.22 -7.33 2.88
N PRO A 185 11.21 -6.76 3.61
CA PRO A 185 11.59 -7.26 4.93
C PRO A 185 10.47 -7.25 5.97
N PHE A 186 9.45 -6.38 5.81
CA PHE A 186 8.29 -6.38 6.70
C PHE A 186 7.39 -7.62 6.54
N MET A 187 7.61 -8.41 5.48
CA MET A 187 6.92 -9.68 5.21
C MET A 187 7.75 -10.90 5.55
N ASP A 188 8.87 -10.71 6.27
CA ASP A 188 9.57 -11.82 6.90
C ASP A 188 8.61 -12.60 7.84
N THR A 189 8.61 -13.93 7.72
CA THR A 189 7.65 -14.78 8.45
C THR A 189 7.80 -14.64 9.95
N ASP A 190 9.02 -14.60 10.48
CA ASP A 190 9.24 -14.48 11.92
C ASP A 190 8.75 -13.11 12.43
N LEU A 191 8.99 -12.05 11.66
CA LEU A 191 8.50 -10.71 11.99
C LEU A 191 6.98 -10.64 11.98
N VAL A 192 6.33 -11.20 10.95
CA VAL A 192 4.86 -11.21 10.82
C VAL A 192 4.25 -12.01 11.96
N GLU A 193 4.77 -13.22 12.25
CA GLU A 193 4.29 -14.04 13.37
C GLU A 193 4.45 -13.34 14.71
N TRP A 194 5.55 -12.62 14.91
CA TRP A 194 5.77 -11.83 16.13
C TRP A 194 4.79 -10.65 16.22
N ALA A 195 4.54 -9.96 15.11
CA ALA A 195 3.59 -8.86 15.04
C ALA A 195 2.13 -9.27 15.22
N LEU A 196 1.76 -10.49 14.81
CA LEU A 196 0.44 -11.06 15.06
C LEU A 196 0.21 -11.40 16.53
N LYS A 197 1.27 -11.71 17.29
CA LYS A 197 1.20 -11.92 18.75
C LYS A 197 1.06 -10.61 19.54
N MET A 198 1.34 -9.46 18.93
CA MET A 198 1.19 -8.15 19.58
C MET A 198 -0.27 -7.71 19.63
N PRO A 199 -0.76 -7.19 20.78
CA PRO A 199 -2.10 -6.62 20.86
C PRO A 199 -2.32 -5.55 19.79
N ALA A 200 -3.44 -5.62 19.06
CA ALA A 200 -3.76 -4.63 18.02
C ALA A 200 -3.76 -3.19 18.57
N SER A 201 -4.17 -3.00 19.84
CA SER A 201 -4.14 -1.70 20.53
C SER A 201 -2.74 -1.08 20.63
N LEU A 202 -1.69 -1.91 20.75
CA LEU A 202 -0.32 -1.42 20.75
C LEU A 202 0.09 -0.91 19.37
N LYS A 203 -0.25 -1.65 18.31
CA LYS A 203 0.06 -1.28 16.90
C LYS A 203 -0.65 0.00 16.49
N MET A 204 -1.92 0.15 16.88
CA MET A 204 -2.78 1.28 16.55
C MET A 204 -2.62 2.51 17.44
N LYS A 205 -1.74 2.49 18.46
CA LYS A 205 -1.57 3.64 19.35
C LYS A 205 -1.14 4.89 18.57
N GLY A 206 -1.73 6.04 18.87
CA GLY A 206 -1.49 7.27 18.11
C GLY A 206 -2.17 7.20 16.74
N ASP A 207 -1.38 7.32 15.67
CA ASP A 207 -1.81 7.26 14.28
C ASP A 207 -1.39 5.95 13.57
N GLY A 208 -1.05 4.90 14.33
CA GLY A 208 -0.64 3.60 13.80
C GLY A 208 0.88 3.41 13.71
N LYS A 209 1.30 2.18 13.39
CA LYS A 209 2.73 1.75 13.35
C LYS A 209 3.51 2.08 14.62
N PHE A 210 2.86 2.16 15.78
CA PHE A 210 3.50 2.68 16.99
C PHE A 210 4.80 1.97 17.37
N PRO A 211 4.91 0.62 17.33
CA PRO A 211 6.17 -0.06 17.60
C PRO A 211 7.30 0.39 16.66
N LEU A 212 7.02 0.49 15.37
CA LEU A 212 7.99 0.92 14.37
C LEU A 212 8.41 2.37 14.59
N LYS A 213 7.44 3.27 14.80
CA LYS A 213 7.73 4.68 15.09
C LYS A 213 8.57 4.82 16.35
N LYS A 214 8.26 4.05 17.40
CA LYS A 214 8.99 4.08 18.67
C LYS A 214 10.45 3.66 18.50
N ILE A 215 10.72 2.60 17.73
CA ILE A 215 12.08 2.14 17.40
C ILE A 215 12.80 3.17 16.52
N ALA A 216 12.10 3.71 15.52
CA ALA A 216 12.68 4.65 14.56
C ALA A 216 13.11 5.98 15.21
N ARG A 217 12.56 6.37 16.37
CA ARG A 217 12.92 7.62 17.09
C ARG A 217 14.40 7.73 17.40
N ASP A 218 15.08 6.61 17.61
CA ASP A 218 16.50 6.60 17.93
C ASP A 218 17.37 6.64 16.66
N LEU A 219 16.76 6.50 15.47
CA LEU A 219 17.44 6.34 14.18
C LEU A 219 17.20 7.49 13.21
N LEU A 220 16.01 8.09 13.23
CA LEU A 220 15.54 9.06 12.24
C LEU A 220 15.03 10.34 12.90
N PRO A 221 15.09 11.50 12.20
CA PRO A 221 14.56 12.75 12.72
C PRO A 221 13.03 12.70 12.89
N ALA A 222 12.52 13.44 13.88
CA ALA A 222 11.10 13.48 14.20
C ALA A 222 10.23 13.92 13.02
N SER A 223 10.72 14.83 12.19
CA SER A 223 10.09 15.31 10.94
C SER A 223 9.79 14.19 9.94
N VAL A 224 10.59 13.13 9.90
CA VAL A 224 10.34 11.96 9.03
C VAL A 224 9.34 10.99 9.68
N ILE A 225 9.39 10.84 11.01
CA ILE A 225 8.58 9.87 11.76
C ILE A 225 7.14 10.35 11.96
N ASP A 226 6.98 11.64 12.23
CA ASP A 226 5.69 12.27 12.57
C ASP A 226 5.03 12.95 11.37
N ARG A 227 5.60 12.81 10.18
CA ARG A 227 4.97 13.32 8.96
C ARG A 227 3.57 12.72 8.81
N LYS A 228 2.65 13.53 8.32
CA LYS A 228 1.32 13.05 7.95
C LYS A 228 1.49 12.00 6.84
N LYS A 229 0.80 10.86 6.97
CA LYS A 229 0.81 9.82 5.93
C LYS A 229 0.29 10.42 4.62
N GLY A 230 1.16 10.42 3.61
CA GLY A 230 0.82 10.75 2.21
C GLY A 230 0.48 9.49 1.42
N TYR A 231 -0.23 9.68 0.31
CA TYR A 231 -0.29 8.70 -0.77
C TYR A 231 0.93 8.88 -1.67
N PHE A 232 1.24 7.86 -2.46
CA PHE A 232 2.30 7.94 -3.44
C PHE A 232 1.91 9.03 -4.48
N PRO A 233 2.65 10.16 -4.58
CA PRO A 233 2.21 11.29 -5.38
C PRO A 233 2.39 10.97 -6.87
N MET A 234 1.27 10.91 -7.60
CA MET A 234 1.25 10.77 -9.06
C MET A 234 0.22 11.72 -9.69
N PRO A 235 0.48 13.04 -9.69
CA PRO A 235 -0.47 14.03 -10.17
C PRO A 235 -0.99 13.76 -11.59
N ALA A 236 -0.11 13.31 -12.50
CA ALA A 236 -0.45 12.99 -13.90
C ALA A 236 -1.53 11.91 -14.09
N LEU A 237 -1.64 10.94 -13.17
CA LEU A 237 -2.66 9.88 -13.26
C LEU A 237 -3.87 10.13 -12.36
N LYS A 238 -3.79 11.12 -11.48
CA LYS A 238 -4.90 11.56 -10.64
C LYS A 238 -5.99 12.24 -11.44
N TYR A 239 -5.59 13.02 -12.44
CA TYR A 239 -6.50 13.71 -13.36
C TYR A 239 -6.13 13.35 -14.80
N VAL A 240 -6.54 12.17 -15.26
CA VAL A 240 -6.39 11.80 -16.67
C VAL A 240 -7.32 12.71 -17.49
N GLN A 241 -6.74 13.68 -18.18
CA GLN A 241 -7.43 14.53 -19.15
C GLN A 241 -7.19 13.94 -20.54
N GLY A 242 -8.26 13.68 -21.28
CA GLY A 242 -8.17 13.36 -22.70
C GLY A 242 -7.96 14.64 -23.50
N GLU A 243 -7.24 14.55 -24.62
CA GLU A 243 -7.32 15.54 -25.71
C GLU A 243 -8.63 15.39 -26.49
#